data_AF-A0A4P5UQ73-F1
#
_entry.id   AF-A0A4P5UQ73-F1
#
_cell.length_a   1.000
_cell.length_b   1.000
_cell.length_c   1.000
_cell.angle_alpha   90.00
_cell.angle_beta   90.00
_cell.angle_gamma   90.00
#
_symmetry.space_group_name_H-M   'P 1'
#
loop_
_entity.id
_entity.type
_entity.pdbx_description
1 polymer ?
#
loop_
_entity_poly.entity_id
_entity_poly.type
_entity_poly.pdbx_seq_one_letter_code
_entity_poly.pdbx_strand_id
1 'polypeptide(L)'
;MNEQPWRFVYAERGKGHYDDILSVLMPGNALWACNAPLLIAVFAKKYFSDGTTNLHAWHDVGAACMSLLLQGVSLGIYGHQMGGFDREKAKLVFGNSDDYDIVSIMALGYPGEADALEEPFKTRETTPRVRRTPELFAFTSFEQL
;
A
#
# COMPACT_ATOMS: atom_id res chain seq x y z
N MET A 1 8.71 22.57 0.86
CA MET A 1 9.05 22.14 2.24
C MET A 1 9.33 20.65 2.20
N ASN A 2 10.29 20.13 2.97
CA ASN A 2 10.65 18.71 2.96
C ASN A 2 9.95 17.96 4.12
N GLU A 3 8.62 17.97 4.11
CA GLU A 3 7.80 17.55 5.27
C GLU A 3 7.80 16.04 5.52
N GLN A 4 8.06 15.25 4.48
CA GLN A 4 8.22 13.80 4.58
C GLN A 4 7.07 13.15 5.37
N PRO A 5 5.82 13.29 4.90
CA PRO A 5 4.63 12.97 5.68
C PRO A 5 4.39 11.46 5.85
N TRP A 6 5.14 10.61 5.16
CA TRP A 6 5.02 9.15 5.22
C TRP A 6 5.42 8.58 6.57
N ARG A 7 4.60 7.68 7.12
CA ARG A 7 4.97 6.80 8.24
C ARG A 7 4.67 5.36 7.85
N PHE A 8 5.55 4.46 8.28
CA PHE A 8 5.46 3.04 8.01
C PHE A 8 5.50 2.28 9.33
N VAL A 9 4.45 1.52 9.63
CA VAL A 9 4.45 0.55 10.73
C VAL A 9 4.51 -0.83 10.12
N TYR A 10 5.61 -1.54 10.32
CA TYR A 10 5.82 -2.86 9.73
C TYR A 10 5.86 -3.95 10.79
N ALA A 11 5.51 -5.17 10.39
CA ALA A 11 5.63 -6.35 11.22
C ALA A 11 6.00 -7.56 10.38
N GLU A 12 6.85 -8.41 10.93
CA GLU A 12 7.19 -9.72 10.38
C GLU A 12 6.16 -10.76 10.81
N ARG A 13 5.89 -11.75 9.96
CA ARG A 13 4.96 -12.83 10.27
C ARG A 13 5.34 -13.54 11.57
N GLY A 14 4.35 -13.68 12.47
CA GLY A 14 4.54 -14.26 13.81
C GLY A 14 5.18 -13.33 14.84
N LYS A 15 5.38 -12.04 14.52
CA LYS A 15 5.95 -11.04 15.43
C LYS A 15 5.16 -9.74 15.40
N GLY A 16 5.30 -8.97 16.49
CA GLY A 16 4.77 -7.60 16.58
C GLY A 16 3.29 -7.52 16.24
N HIS A 17 2.92 -6.53 15.41
CA HIS A 17 1.55 -6.23 15.02
C HIS A 17 1.13 -6.90 13.70
N TYR A 18 1.75 -8.03 13.31
CA TYR A 18 1.44 -8.66 12.03
C TYR A 18 -0.04 -9.06 11.92
N ASP A 19 -0.57 -9.73 12.94
CA ASP A 19 -1.96 -10.16 12.95
C ASP A 19 -2.93 -8.98 13.04
N ASP A 20 -2.55 -7.90 13.73
CA ASP A 20 -3.32 -6.66 13.77
C ASP A 20 -3.45 -6.05 12.36
N ILE A 21 -2.33 -5.90 11.64
CA ILE A 21 -2.29 -5.37 10.26
C ILE A 21 -3.03 -6.31 9.30
N LEU A 22 -2.88 -7.63 9.44
CA LEU A 22 -3.60 -8.60 8.62
C LEU A 22 -5.11 -8.53 8.87
N SER A 23 -5.53 -8.34 10.13
CA SER A 23 -6.94 -8.39 10.52
C SER A 23 -7.80 -7.30 9.89
N VAL A 24 -7.20 -6.17 9.48
CA VAL A 24 -7.94 -5.04 8.89
C VAL A 24 -8.13 -5.20 7.38
N LEU A 25 -7.39 -6.10 6.73
CA LEU A 25 -7.53 -6.33 5.30
C LEU A 25 -8.92 -6.89 4.98
N MET A 26 -9.48 -6.46 3.84
CA MET A 26 -10.69 -7.08 3.31
C MET A 26 -10.41 -8.54 2.95
N PRO A 27 -11.41 -9.44 3.01
CA PRO A 27 -11.19 -10.89 2.82
C PRO A 27 -10.43 -11.24 1.54
N GLY A 28 -10.73 -10.56 0.42
CA GLY A 28 -10.04 -10.81 -0.85
C GLY A 28 -8.54 -10.48 -0.84
N ASN A 29 -8.07 -9.61 0.06
CA ASN A 29 -6.65 -9.32 0.26
C ASN A 29 -6.03 -10.25 1.31
N ALA A 30 -6.74 -10.46 2.44
CA ALA A 30 -6.26 -11.26 3.56
C ALA A 30 -5.89 -12.71 3.15
N LEU A 31 -6.64 -13.29 2.20
CA LEU A 31 -6.45 -14.68 1.73
C LEU A 31 -5.03 -14.97 1.19
N TRP A 32 -4.42 -14.02 0.47
CA TRP A 32 -3.09 -14.20 -0.09
C TRP A 32 -2.02 -13.42 0.69
N ALA A 33 -2.38 -12.26 1.26
CA ALA A 33 -1.44 -11.41 1.99
C ALA A 33 -0.94 -12.07 3.29
N CYS A 34 -1.70 -13.00 3.87
CA CYS A 34 -1.29 -13.75 5.06
C CYS A 34 -0.03 -14.59 4.86
N ASN A 35 0.33 -14.90 3.60
CA ASN A 35 1.52 -15.66 3.23
C ASN A 35 2.77 -14.77 3.15
N ALA A 36 2.63 -13.45 3.14
CA ALA A 36 3.77 -12.54 3.06
C ALA A 36 4.60 -12.60 4.36
N PRO A 37 5.94 -12.60 4.29
CA PRO A 37 6.76 -12.56 5.50
C PRO A 37 6.68 -11.20 6.22
N LEU A 38 6.26 -10.13 5.54
CA LEU A 38 6.21 -8.78 6.10
C LEU A 38 4.97 -8.02 5.62
N LEU A 39 4.26 -7.39 6.55
CA LEU A 39 3.16 -6.46 6.28
C LEU A 39 3.52 -5.06 6.79
N ILE A 40 3.06 -4.03 6.07
CA ILE A 40 3.28 -2.63 6.41
C ILE A 40 1.94 -1.88 6.37
N ALA A 41 1.57 -1.22 7.46
CA ALA A 41 0.54 -0.18 7.45
C ALA A 41 1.20 1.16 7.09
N VAL A 42 0.67 1.82 6.06
CA VAL A 42 1.20 3.08 5.52
C VAL A 42 0.28 4.22 5.91
N PHE A 43 0.88 5.27 6.48
CA PHE A 43 0.16 6.45 6.95
C PHE A 43 0.69 7.73 6.32
N ALA A 44 -0.19 8.72 6.20
CA ALA A 44 0.14 10.08 5.78
C ALA A 44 -0.18 11.05 6.93
N LYS A 45 0.79 11.87 7.32
CA LYS A 45 0.56 12.98 8.26
C LYS A 45 -0.27 14.07 7.58
N LYS A 46 -1.45 14.36 8.15
CA LYS A 46 -2.48 15.24 7.58
C LYS A 46 -2.13 16.73 7.61
N TYR A 47 -1.28 17.13 8.54
CA TYR A 47 -0.94 18.53 8.77
C TYR A 47 0.56 18.78 8.65
N PHE A 48 0.90 19.94 8.12
CA PHE A 48 2.26 20.48 8.14
C PHE A 48 2.73 20.76 9.57
N SER A 49 4.03 20.98 9.76
CA SER A 49 4.58 21.33 11.07
C SER A 49 3.98 22.60 11.70
N ASP A 50 3.45 23.51 10.88
CA ASP A 50 2.78 24.73 11.33
C ASP A 50 1.28 24.54 11.67
N GLY A 51 0.77 23.32 11.54
CA GLY A 51 -0.61 22.94 11.84
C GLY A 51 -1.59 23.14 10.68
N THR A 52 -1.17 23.68 9.53
CA THR A 52 -2.04 23.81 8.35
C THR A 52 -2.20 22.46 7.63
N THR A 53 -3.32 22.27 6.92
CA THR A 53 -3.59 21.03 6.19
C THR A 53 -2.56 20.78 5.10
N ASN A 54 -1.96 19.58 5.10
CA ASN A 54 -1.04 19.14 4.07
C ASN A 54 -1.80 18.47 2.91
N LEU A 55 -2.12 19.27 1.88
CA LEU A 55 -2.82 18.81 0.67
C LEU A 55 -1.96 17.89 -0.21
N HIS A 56 -0.66 17.79 0.04
CA HIS A 56 0.27 16.95 -0.72
C HIS A 56 0.59 15.61 -0.03
N ALA A 57 0.06 15.40 1.19
CA ALA A 57 0.47 14.28 2.03
C ALA A 57 0.35 12.92 1.33
N TRP A 58 -0.81 12.61 0.72
CA TRP A 58 -1.03 11.35 0.02
C TRP A 58 -0.19 11.20 -1.25
N HIS A 59 0.05 12.30 -1.98
CA HIS A 59 0.93 12.30 -3.15
C HIS A 59 2.36 11.93 -2.76
N ASP A 60 2.87 12.57 -1.70
CA ASP A 60 4.23 12.35 -1.21
C ASP A 60 4.41 10.95 -0.62
N VAL A 61 3.40 10.43 0.08
CA VAL A 61 3.37 9.02 0.52
C VAL A 61 3.39 8.06 -0.68
N GLY A 62 2.64 8.35 -1.75
CA GLY A 62 2.67 7.56 -2.97
C GLY A 62 4.07 7.50 -3.59
N ALA A 63 4.78 8.62 -3.65
CA ALA A 63 6.15 8.68 -4.14
C ALA A 63 7.13 7.89 -3.25
N ALA A 64 6.97 7.97 -1.92
CA ALA A 64 7.77 7.20 -0.97
C ALA A 64 7.52 5.68 -1.11
N CYS A 65 6.26 5.26 -1.21
CA CYS A 65 5.90 3.87 -1.47
C CYS A 65 6.47 3.36 -2.79
N MET A 66 6.40 4.15 -3.86
CA MET A 66 6.96 3.76 -5.15
C MET A 66 8.49 3.57 -5.06
N SER A 67 9.18 4.45 -4.36
CA SER A 67 10.62 4.34 -4.12
C SER A 67 10.98 3.06 -3.36
N LEU A 68 10.19 2.72 -2.33
CA LEU A 68 10.35 1.48 -1.56
C LEU A 68 10.12 0.24 -2.42
N LEU A 69 9.12 0.24 -3.31
CA LEU A 69 8.85 -0.87 -4.23
C LEU A 69 9.98 -1.04 -5.26
N LEU A 70 10.49 0.05 -5.83
CA LEU A 70 11.63 0.00 -6.76
C LEU A 70 12.87 -0.57 -6.08
N GLN A 71 13.16 -0.13 -4.85
CA GLN A 71 14.26 -0.67 -4.05
C GLN A 71 14.06 -2.16 -3.77
N GLY A 72 12.83 -2.56 -3.40
CA GLY A 72 12.49 -3.97 -3.20
C GLY A 72 12.84 -4.79 -4.43
N VAL A 73 12.34 -4.40 -5.60
CA VAL A 73 12.59 -5.14 -6.86
C VAL A 73 14.09 -5.24 -7.15
N SER A 74 14.87 -4.19 -6.89
CA SER A 74 16.33 -4.23 -7.05
C SER A 74 17.02 -5.26 -6.16
N LEU A 75 16.39 -5.64 -5.05
CA LEU A 75 16.84 -6.66 -4.10
C LEU A 75 16.15 -8.02 -4.29
N GLY A 76 15.31 -8.18 -5.34
CA GLY A 76 14.52 -9.38 -5.56
C GLY A 76 13.32 -9.55 -4.59
N ILE A 77 12.95 -8.48 -3.88
CA ILE A 77 11.81 -8.44 -2.95
C ILE A 77 10.65 -7.71 -3.66
N TYR A 78 9.48 -8.32 -3.66
CA TYR A 78 8.32 -7.78 -4.34
C TYR A 78 7.33 -7.25 -3.31
N GLY A 79 6.73 -6.10 -3.61
CA GLY A 79 5.72 -5.48 -2.77
C GLY A 79 4.40 -5.29 -3.50
N HIS A 80 3.29 -5.50 -2.79
CA HIS A 80 1.94 -5.28 -3.29
C HIS A 80 1.18 -4.33 -2.36
N GLN A 81 0.86 -3.14 -2.86
CA GLN A 81 0.06 -2.15 -2.15
C GLN A 81 -1.44 -2.45 -2.27
N MET A 82 -2.17 -2.34 -1.17
CA MET A 82 -3.57 -2.69 -1.03
C MET A 82 -4.35 -1.51 -0.43
N GLY A 83 -5.32 -0.98 -1.19
CA GLY A 83 -6.32 -0.04 -0.68
C GLY A 83 -7.56 -0.71 -0.08
N GLY A 84 -7.70 -2.04 -0.26
CA GLY A 84 -8.85 -2.81 0.22
C GLY A 84 -8.68 -3.29 1.66
N PHE A 85 -8.95 -2.40 2.62
CA PHE A 85 -8.97 -2.68 4.06
C PHE A 85 -10.13 -1.94 4.72
N ASP A 86 -10.57 -2.41 5.87
CA ASP A 86 -11.61 -1.78 6.68
C ASP A 86 -11.01 -0.58 7.44
N ARG A 87 -11.37 0.63 7.01
CA ARG A 87 -10.85 1.88 7.58
C ARG A 87 -11.29 2.11 9.02
N GLU A 88 -12.52 1.73 9.36
CA GLU A 88 -13.04 1.95 10.72
C GLU A 88 -12.41 0.94 11.68
N LYS A 89 -12.31 -0.33 11.28
CA LYS A 89 -11.55 -1.32 12.05
C LYS A 89 -10.09 -0.91 12.20
N ALA A 90 -9.45 -0.43 11.14
CA ALA A 90 -8.05 -0.02 11.20
C ALA A 90 -7.80 1.15 12.16
N LYS A 91 -8.71 2.13 12.23
CA LYS A 91 -8.64 3.20 13.24
C LYS A 91 -8.65 2.64 14.68
N LEU A 92 -9.53 1.67 14.94
CA LEU A 92 -9.65 1.04 16.26
C LEU A 92 -8.42 0.20 16.61
N VAL A 93 -7.94 -0.62 15.66
CA VAL A 93 -6.83 -1.56 15.88
C VAL A 93 -5.49 -0.83 15.99
N PHE A 94 -5.24 0.16 15.13
CA PHE A 94 -3.94 0.86 15.11
C PHE A 94 -3.83 1.97 16.16
N GLY A 95 -4.91 2.30 16.87
CA GLY A 95 -4.91 3.36 17.87
C GLY A 95 -4.51 4.71 17.30
N ASN A 96 -4.87 4.97 16.03
CA ASN A 96 -4.32 6.08 15.26
C ASN A 96 -4.79 7.44 15.80
N SER A 97 -3.90 8.43 15.85
CA SER A 97 -4.28 9.80 16.20
C SER A 97 -4.98 10.48 15.02
N ASP A 98 -5.80 11.49 15.32
CA ASP A 98 -6.50 12.33 14.32
C ASP A 98 -5.54 13.06 13.35
N ASP A 99 -4.22 12.95 13.56
CA ASP A 99 -3.17 13.58 12.75
C ASP A 99 -2.76 12.76 11.53
N TYR A 100 -3.18 11.50 11.42
CA TYR A 100 -2.75 10.61 10.34
C TYR A 100 -3.91 9.98 9.59
N ASP A 101 -3.79 9.93 8.27
CA ASP A 101 -4.61 9.09 7.42
C ASP A 101 -3.95 7.73 7.22
N ILE A 102 -4.74 6.66 7.26
CA ILE A 102 -4.31 5.33 6.84
C ILE A 102 -4.48 5.25 5.32
N VAL A 103 -3.37 5.19 4.59
CA VAL A 103 -3.34 5.29 3.12
C VAL A 103 -3.55 3.93 2.49
N SER A 104 -2.74 2.95 2.90
CA SER A 104 -2.72 1.60 2.31
C SER A 104 -2.07 0.60 3.27
N ILE A 105 -2.30 -0.68 3.02
CA ILE A 105 -1.48 -1.77 3.57
C ILE A 105 -0.58 -2.31 2.46
N MET A 106 0.63 -2.72 2.77
CA MET A 106 1.57 -3.28 1.80
C MET A 106 2.08 -4.64 2.28
N ALA A 107 2.02 -5.64 1.41
CA ALA A 107 2.68 -6.93 1.62
C ALA A 107 4.04 -6.93 0.92
N LEU A 108 5.09 -7.39 1.60
CA LEU A 108 6.42 -7.60 1.02
C LEU A 108 6.85 -9.05 1.19
N GLY A 109 7.48 -9.61 0.16
CA GLY A 109 8.03 -10.95 0.19
C GLY A 109 8.83 -11.31 -1.06
N TYR A 110 9.29 -12.55 -1.11
CA TYR A 110 9.87 -13.13 -2.32
C TYR A 110 8.76 -13.74 -3.18
N PRO A 111 8.92 -13.82 -4.51
CA PRO A 111 7.97 -14.50 -5.38
C PRO A 111 7.81 -15.96 -4.95
N GLY A 112 6.56 -16.39 -4.81
CA GLY A 112 6.21 -17.80 -4.70
C GLY A 112 5.82 -18.39 -6.05
N GLU A 113 5.54 -19.68 -6.06
CA GLU A 113 4.99 -20.36 -7.24
C GLU A 113 3.51 -19.98 -7.42
N ALA A 114 3.12 -19.61 -8.65
CA ALA A 114 1.73 -19.25 -8.95
C ALA A 114 0.75 -20.41 -8.70
N ASP A 115 1.22 -21.66 -8.78
CA ASP A 115 0.45 -22.87 -8.50
C ASP A 115 0.03 -23.02 -7.03
N ALA A 116 0.65 -22.27 -6.12
CA ALA A 116 0.24 -22.21 -4.72
C ALA A 116 -0.99 -21.30 -4.50
N LEU A 117 -1.40 -20.52 -5.50
CA LEU A 117 -2.55 -19.64 -5.42
C LEU A 117 -3.84 -20.37 -5.86
N GLU A 118 -4.92 -20.13 -5.13
CA GLU A 118 -6.26 -20.54 -5.54
C GLU A 118 -6.83 -19.59 -6.60
N GLU A 119 -7.85 -20.03 -7.34
CA GLU A 119 -8.59 -19.14 -8.24
C GLU A 119 -9.44 -18.14 -7.45
N PRO A 120 -9.56 -16.87 -7.89
CA PRO A 120 -9.08 -16.33 -9.15
C PRO A 120 -7.65 -15.76 -9.12
N PHE A 121 -6.90 -15.94 -8.02
CA PHE A 121 -5.61 -15.29 -7.82
C PHE A 121 -4.51 -15.86 -8.72
N LYS A 122 -4.52 -17.18 -8.96
CA LYS A 122 -3.61 -17.82 -9.92
C LYS A 122 -3.76 -17.27 -11.34
N THR A 123 -4.99 -17.18 -11.84
CA THR A 123 -5.25 -16.56 -13.16
C THR A 123 -4.76 -15.11 -13.20
N ARG A 124 -4.99 -14.33 -12.13
CA ARG A 124 -4.54 -12.93 -12.07
C ARG A 124 -3.03 -12.76 -12.07
N GLU A 125 -2.31 -13.67 -11.41
CA GLU A 125 -0.85 -13.63 -11.32
C GLU A 125 -0.19 -13.91 -12.68
N THR A 126 -0.76 -14.84 -13.45
CA THR A 126 -0.20 -15.30 -14.72
C THR A 126 -0.66 -14.47 -15.93
N THR A 127 -1.73 -13.68 -15.78
CA THR A 127 -2.25 -12.85 -16.86
C THR A 127 -1.28 -11.70 -17.19
N PRO A 128 -0.95 -11.46 -18.47
CA PRO A 128 -0.11 -10.34 -18.88
C PRO A 128 -0.65 -9.00 -18.39
N ARG A 129 0.26 -8.12 -17.99
CA ARG A 129 -0.12 -6.80 -17.50
C ARG A 129 -0.58 -5.91 -18.65
N VAL A 130 -1.79 -5.35 -18.54
CA VAL A 130 -2.31 -4.35 -19.48
C VAL A 130 -2.33 -2.98 -18.81
N ARG A 131 -2.05 -1.92 -19.59
CA ARG A 131 -2.19 -0.52 -19.19
C ARG A 131 -3.10 0.19 -20.19
N ARG A 132 -3.76 1.26 -19.73
CA ARG A 132 -4.42 2.20 -20.63
C ARG A 132 -3.39 2.80 -21.58
N THR A 133 -3.83 3.16 -22.79
CA THR A 133 -2.96 3.86 -23.73
C THR A 133 -2.79 5.33 -23.27
N PRO A 134 -1.65 5.99 -23.59
CA PRO A 134 -1.35 7.33 -23.08
C PRO A 134 -2.42 8.38 -23.42
N GLU A 135 -3.14 8.24 -24.52
CA GLU A 135 -4.17 9.18 -24.97
C GLU A 135 -5.35 9.30 -23.98
N LEU A 136 -5.48 8.34 -23.06
CA LEU A 136 -6.51 8.34 -22.01
C LEU A 136 -6.09 9.11 -20.74
N PHE A 137 -4.83 9.54 -20.61
CA PHE A 137 -4.34 10.21 -19.41
C PHE A 137 -3.22 11.25 -19.64
N ALA A 138 -2.73 11.41 -20.86
CA ALA A 138 -1.74 12.40 -21.25
C ALA A 138 -2.33 13.29 -22.34
N PHE A 139 -2.55 14.55 -21.99
CA PHE A 139 -3.25 15.52 -22.82
C PHE A 139 -2.35 16.70 -23.16
N THR A 140 -2.58 17.33 -24.31
CA THR A 140 -1.84 18.51 -24.78
C THR A 140 -2.54 19.82 -24.45
N SER A 141 -3.81 19.78 -24.05
CA SER A 141 -4.61 20.95 -23.69
C SER A 141 -5.60 20.65 -22.56
N PHE A 142 -6.10 21.72 -21.93
CA PHE A 142 -7.05 21.60 -20.81
C PHE A 142 -8.45 21.20 -21.26
N GLU A 143 -8.83 21.44 -22.51
CA GLU A 143 -10.12 21.07 -23.08
C GLU A 143 -10.29 19.54 -23.23
N GLN A 144 -9.20 18.79 -23.07
CA GLN A 144 -9.18 17.33 -23.14
C GLN A 144 -9.36 16.64 -21.76
N LEU A 145 -9.37 17.42 -20.66
CA LEU A 145 -9.66 16.93 -19.31
C LEU A 145 -11.16 16.67 -19.12
#